data_AF-A0A1F3BA70-F1
#
_entry.id   AF-A0A1F3BA70-F1
#
_cell.length_a   1.000
_cell.length_b   1.000
_cell.length_c   1.000
_cell.angle_alpha   90.00
_cell.angle_beta   90.00
_cell.angle_gamma   90.00
#
_symmetry.space_group_name_H-M   'P 1'
#
loop_
_entity.id
_entity.type
_entity.pdbx_description
1 polymer ?
#
loop_
_entity_poly.entity_id
_entity_poly.type
_entity_poly.pdbx_seq_one_letter_code
_entity_poly.pdbx_strand_id
1 'polypeptide(L)'
;MKVPEGCAICEATWGNYWAEVEGQRMFFCCEICEVEFRNMIAEVKHRTGWQTIDQIKVNGDQRQRECTAISGNRSYHFSIGFDSQGGIRIFQEKLARL
;
A
#
# COMPACT_ATOMS: atom_id res chain seq x y z
N MET A 1 -3.24 -11.69 2.09
CA MET A 1 -2.87 -10.69 1.06
C MET A 1 -1.47 -11.02 0.53
N LYS A 2 -1.18 -10.82 -0.75
CA LYS A 2 0.17 -10.93 -1.30
C LYS A 2 0.88 -9.58 -1.22
N VAL A 3 2.07 -9.54 -0.63
CA VAL A 3 2.94 -8.37 -0.46
C VAL A 3 4.39 -8.71 -0.87
N PRO A 4 5.25 -7.72 -1.18
CA PRO A 4 6.64 -7.95 -1.59
C PRO A 4 7.49 -8.72 -0.56
N GLU A 5 8.59 -9.33 -1.03
CA GLU A 5 9.64 -9.88 -0.17
C GLU A 5 10.51 -8.72 0.36
N GLY A 6 10.15 -8.20 1.54
CA GLY A 6 10.76 -7.02 2.15
C GLY A 6 9.71 -6.15 2.83
N CYS A 7 10.07 -4.89 3.11
CA CYS A 7 9.11 -3.92 3.63
C CYS A 7 7.90 -3.83 2.68
N ALA A 8 6.69 -4.06 3.18
CA ALA A 8 5.48 -4.09 2.34
C ALA A 8 5.17 -2.76 1.61
N ILE A 9 5.88 -1.70 1.98
CA ILE A 9 5.79 -0.37 1.37
C ILE A 9 6.98 -0.10 0.46
N CYS A 10 8.22 -0.16 0.95
CA CYS A 10 9.41 0.31 0.21
C CYS A 10 10.38 -0.79 -0.21
N GLU A 11 10.02 -2.06 -0.02
CA GLU A 11 10.80 -3.25 -0.38
C GLU A 11 12.19 -3.36 0.29
N ALA A 12 12.52 -2.43 1.19
CA ALA A 12 13.73 -2.50 1.98
C ALA A 12 13.82 -3.81 2.76
N THR A 13 15.01 -4.41 2.79
CA THR A 13 15.32 -5.67 3.50
C THR A 13 16.00 -5.41 4.85
N TRP A 14 16.17 -4.15 5.24
CA TRP A 14 16.70 -3.72 6.53
C TRP A 14 15.58 -3.21 7.44
N GLY A 15 15.87 -3.12 8.74
CA GLY A 15 14.89 -2.80 9.78
C GLY A 15 14.41 -4.07 10.49
N ASN A 16 13.52 -3.91 11.46
CA ASN A 16 13.06 -5.00 12.32
C ASN A 16 11.60 -4.85 12.76
N TYR A 17 10.81 -4.01 12.08
CA TYR A 17 9.44 -3.76 12.47
C TYR A 17 8.51 -4.82 11.87
N TRP A 18 7.73 -5.48 12.72
CA TRP A 18 6.76 -6.49 12.33
C TRP A 18 5.41 -6.13 12.92
N ALA A 19 4.36 -6.19 12.10
CA ALA A 19 3.01 -5.87 12.53
C ALA A 19 1.98 -6.78 11.85
N GLU A 20 0.81 -6.91 12.47
CA GLU A 20 -0.33 -7.59 11.85
C GLU A 20 -1.23 -6.60 11.14
N VAL A 21 -1.35 -6.73 9.82
CA VAL A 21 -2.25 -5.95 8.98
C VAL A 21 -3.14 -6.90 8.19
N GLU A 22 -4.45 -6.69 8.19
CA GLU A 22 -5.41 -7.52 7.44
C GLU A 22 -5.29 -9.03 7.76
N GLY A 23 -5.05 -9.36 9.04
CA GLY A 23 -4.92 -10.75 9.51
C GLY A 23 -3.62 -11.45 9.10
N GLN A 24 -2.62 -10.71 8.63
CA GLN A 24 -1.34 -11.24 8.19
C GLN A 24 -0.19 -10.50 8.87
N ARG A 25 0.76 -11.27 9.41
CA ARG A 25 2.02 -10.73 9.94
C ARG A 25 2.92 -10.30 8.78
N MET A 26 3.28 -9.03 8.73
CA MET A 26 4.06 -8.41 7.66
C MET A 26 5.30 -7.72 8.23
N PHE A 27 6.34 -7.65 7.40
CA PHE A 27 7.57 -6.92 7.70
C PHE A 27 7.50 -5.50 7.14
N PHE A 28 8.02 -4.55 7.93
CA PHE A 28 8.24 -3.16 7.56
C PHE A 28 9.63 -2.73 8.03
N CYS A 29 10.29 -1.83 7.29
CA CYS A 29 11.60 -1.34 7.71
C CYS A 29 11.52 -0.40 8.95
N CYS A 30 10.36 0.24 9.16
CA CYS A 30 10.06 1.10 10.31
C CYS A 30 8.55 1.17 10.58
N GLU A 31 8.18 1.76 11.71
CA GLU A 31 6.78 2.02 12.10
C GLU A 31 6.04 2.91 11.10
N ILE A 32 6.70 3.93 10.54
CA ILE A 32 6.06 4.85 9.57
C ILE A 32 5.60 4.08 8.32
N CYS A 33 6.40 3.14 7.81
CA CYS A 33 5.99 2.32 6.67
C CYS A 33 4.77 1.44 6.99
N GLU A 34 4.58 1.05 8.25
CA GLU A 34 3.37 0.32 8.64
C GLU A 34 2.15 1.24 8.65
N VAL A 35 2.28 2.46 9.18
CA VAL A 35 1.23 3.48 9.18
C VAL A 35 0.82 3.85 7.75
N GLU A 36 1.81 4.10 6.87
CA GLU A 36 1.59 4.36 5.44
C GLU A 36 0.78 3.25 4.78
N PHE A 37 1.13 1.99 5.07
CA PHE A 37 0.43 0.83 4.52
C PHE A 37 -1.01 0.73 5.00
N ARG A 38 -1.27 0.88 6.30
CA ARG A 38 -2.63 0.86 6.84
C ARG A 38 -3.50 1.94 6.23
N ASN A 39 -2.98 3.16 6.14
CA ASN A 39 -3.69 4.28 5.56
C ASN A 39 -4.00 4.03 4.09
N MET A 40 -3.04 3.50 3.32
CA MET A 40 -3.27 3.10 1.93
C MET A 40 -4.37 2.04 1.80
N ILE A 41 -4.35 0.98 2.63
CA ILE A 41 -5.39 -0.06 2.62
C ILE A 41 -6.76 0.53 2.91
N ALA A 42 -6.87 1.35 3.96
CA ALA A 42 -8.12 1.98 4.36
C ALA A 42 -8.68 2.87 3.23
N GLU A 43 -7.83 3.67 2.59
CA GLU A 43 -8.22 4.57 1.51
C GLU A 43 -8.68 3.80 0.26
N VAL A 44 -7.98 2.72 -0.11
CA VAL A 44 -8.40 1.86 -1.22
C VAL A 44 -9.76 1.23 -0.93
N LYS A 45 -9.97 0.67 0.26
CA LYS A 45 -11.27 0.08 0.64
C LYS A 45 -12.38 1.12 0.65
N HIS A 46 -12.09 2.33 1.14
CA HIS A 46 -13.06 3.44 1.15
C HIS A 46 -13.51 3.82 -0.28
N ARG A 47 -12.57 4.00 -1.21
CA ARG A 47 -12.87 4.41 -2.60
C ARG A 47 -13.52 3.32 -3.44
N THR A 48 -13.11 2.07 -3.23
CA THR A 48 -13.56 0.94 -4.06
C THR A 48 -14.78 0.20 -3.48
N GLY A 49 -15.07 0.41 -2.19
CA GLY A 49 -16.06 -0.37 -1.44
C GLY A 49 -15.64 -1.83 -1.22
N TRP A 50 -14.38 -2.19 -1.50
CA TRP A 50 -13.92 -3.57 -1.34
C TRP A 50 -13.78 -3.95 0.13
N GLN A 51 -14.26 -5.14 0.48
CA GLN A 51 -14.09 -5.70 1.83
C GLN A 51 -12.69 -6.30 2.02
N THR A 52 -12.13 -6.85 0.94
CA THR A 52 -10.83 -7.51 0.93
C THR A 52 -9.96 -7.01 -0.22
N ILE A 53 -8.65 -6.97 0.04
CA ILE A 53 -7.62 -6.72 -0.97
C ILE A 53 -6.71 -7.95 -0.97
N ASP A 54 -6.62 -8.62 -2.11
CA ASP A 54 -5.88 -9.87 -2.26
C ASP A 54 -4.40 -9.61 -2.48
N GLN A 55 -4.06 -8.51 -3.16
CA GLN A 55 -2.69 -8.12 -3.46
C GLN A 55 -2.58 -6.60 -3.58
N ILE A 56 -1.44 -6.05 -3.12
CA ILE A 56 -0.99 -4.72 -3.51
C ILE A 56 0.38 -4.83 -4.16
N LYS A 57 0.52 -4.17 -5.31
CA LYS A 57 1.80 -3.92 -5.98
C LYS A 57 2.13 -2.45 -5.81
N VAL A 58 3.33 -2.15 -5.30
CA VAL A 58 3.85 -0.79 -5.13
C VAL A 58 5.08 -0.67 -6.02
N ASN A 59 5.09 0.28 -6.95
CA ASN A 59 6.21 0.60 -7.82
C ASN A 59 6.55 2.09 -7.67
N GLY A 60 7.79 2.49 -7.98
CA GLY A 60 8.21 3.89 -7.96
C GLY A 60 9.07 4.28 -6.76
N ASP A 61 9.42 5.56 -6.66
CA ASP A 61 10.33 6.09 -5.64
C ASP A 61 9.60 6.74 -4.45
N GLN A 62 10.36 7.29 -3.50
CA GLN A 62 9.82 7.86 -2.27
C GLN A 62 8.92 9.10 -2.46
N ARG A 63 8.93 9.76 -3.63
CA ARG A 63 8.16 11.01 -3.83
C ARG A 63 6.71 10.73 -4.23
N GLN A 64 6.51 9.73 -5.09
CA GLN A 64 5.19 9.33 -5.58
C GLN A 64 5.26 7.87 -6.01
N ARG A 65 4.40 7.04 -5.41
CA ARG A 65 4.36 5.60 -5.64
C ARG A 65 3.18 5.27 -6.53
N GLU A 66 3.43 4.43 -7.51
CA GLU A 66 2.46 3.87 -8.42
C GLU A 66 1.99 2.53 -7.90
N CYS A 67 0.69 2.44 -7.58
CA CYS A 67 0.12 1.31 -6.90
C CYS A 67 -0.96 0.63 -7.74
N THR A 68 -1.06 -0.68 -7.56
CA THR A 68 -2.18 -1.47 -8.07
C THR A 68 -2.69 -2.37 -6.95
N ALA A 69 -3.91 -2.10 -6.50
CA ALA A 69 -4.63 -2.99 -5.59
C ALA A 69 -5.50 -3.96 -6.39
N ILE A 70 -5.56 -5.22 -5.95
CA ILE A 70 -6.32 -6.29 -6.63
C ILE A 70 -7.29 -6.93 -5.64
N SER A 71 -8.53 -7.16 -6.08
CA SER A 71 -9.59 -7.87 -5.34
C SER A 71 -10.41 -8.72 -6.30
N GLY A 72 -10.22 -10.04 -6.25
CA GLY A 72 -10.68 -10.99 -7.25
C GLY A 72 -10.16 -10.64 -8.64
N ASN A 73 -11.09 -10.43 -9.59
CA ASN A 73 -10.77 -10.06 -10.98
C ASN A 73 -10.76 -8.55 -11.23
N ARG A 74 -10.77 -7.73 -10.17
CA ARG A 74 -10.80 -6.26 -10.26
C ARG A 74 -9.45 -5.68 -9.85
N SER A 75 -9.04 -4.62 -10.54
CA SER A 75 -7.85 -3.83 -10.20
C SER A 75 -8.22 -2.37 -9.96
N TYR A 76 -7.50 -1.72 -9.05
CA TYR A 76 -7.59 -0.30 -8.78
C TYR A 76 -6.19 0.30 -8.87
N HIS A 77 -5.99 1.20 -9.84
CA HIS A 77 -4.72 1.83 -10.13
C HIS A 77 -4.72 3.24 -9.58
N PHE A 78 -3.67 3.61 -8.85
CA PHE A 78 -3.57 4.92 -8.25
C PHE A 78 -2.11 5.29 -8.02
N SER A 79 -1.85 6.58 -7.87
CA SER A 79 -0.59 7.06 -7.31
C SER A 79 -0.83 7.65 -5.93
N ILE A 80 0.10 7.40 -5.00
CA ILE A 80 0.01 7.82 -3.62
C ILE A 80 1.31 8.49 -3.15
N GLY A 81 1.18 9.47 -2.27
CA GLY A 81 2.30 10.10 -1.57
C GLY A 81 1.93 10.41 -0.13
N PHE A 82 2.88 10.23 0.78
CA PHE A 82 2.68 10.40 2.22
C PHE A 82 3.38 11.66 2.75
N ASP A 83 3.00 12.08 3.96
CA ASP A 83 3.74 13.03 4.78
C ASP A 83 4.74 12.31 5.71
N SER A 84 5.48 13.06 6.53
CA SER A 84 6.51 12.50 7.42
C SER A 84 5.96 11.67 8.57
N GLN A 85 4.64 11.64 8.79
CA GLN A 85 3.96 10.83 9.81
C GLN A 85 3.20 9.66 9.18
N GLY A 86 3.34 9.43 7.87
CA GLY A 86 2.65 8.38 7.14
C GLY A 86 1.19 8.72 6.77
N GLY A 87 0.77 9.97 6.95
CA GLY A 87 -0.53 10.47 6.49
C GLY A 87 -0.58 10.59 4.97
N ILE A 88 -1.72 10.31 4.35
CA ILE A 88 -1.87 10.44 2.90
C ILE A 88 -1.92 11.92 2.53
N ARG A 89 -0.89 12.39 1.83
CA ARG A 89 -0.79 13.76 1.33
C ARG A 89 -1.40 13.90 -0.06
N ILE A 90 -1.22 12.89 -0.92
CA ILE A 90 -1.74 12.86 -2.28
C ILE A 90 -2.28 11.45 -2.56
N PHE A 91 -3.49 11.38 -3.11
CA PHE A 91 -4.06 10.16 -3.68
C PHE A 91 -4.72 10.51 -5.01
N GLN A 92 -4.23 9.93 -6.11
CA GLN A 92 -4.75 10.17 -7.45
C GLN A 92 -5.10 8.86 -8.11
N GLU A 93 -6.37 8.66 -8.40
CA GLU A 93 -6.84 7.54 -9.19
C GLU A 93 -6.31 7.63 -10.63
N LYS A 94 -5.88 6.49 -11.15
CA LYS A 94 -5.48 6.35 -12.55
C LYS A 94 -6.52 5.52 -13.27
N LEU A 95 -7.31 6.20 -14.11
CA LEU A 95 -8.19 5.52 -15.05
C LEU A 95 -7.34 4.64 -15.96
N ALA A 96 -7.71 3.37 -16.08
CA ALA A 96 -7.12 2.49 -17.08
C ALA A 96 -7.31 3.16 -18.44
N ARG A 97 -6.20 3.50 -19.11
CA ARG A 97 -6.26 3.96 -20.50
C ARG A 97 -6.73 2.77 -21.33
N LEU A 98 -7.93 2.89 -21.90
CA LEU A 98 -8.44 2.02 -22.95
C LEU A 98 -7.51 2.08 -24.17
#